data_AF-A0A0F2QNE1-F1
#
_entry.id   AF-A0A0F2QNE1-F1
#
_cell.length_a   1.000
_cell.length_b   1.000
_cell.length_c   1.000
_cell.angle_alpha   90.00
_cell.angle_beta   90.00
_cell.angle_gamma   90.00
#
_symmetry.space_group_name_H-M   'P 1'
#
loop_
_entity.id
_entity.type
_entity.pdbx_description
1 polymer ?
#
loop_
_entity_poly.entity_id
_entity_poly.type
_entity_poly.pdbx_seq_one_letter_code
_entity_poly.pdbx_strand_id
1 'polypeptide(L)' 'MDKGQRVTEQEIETSLSILARLIDRYGDAYWPIFERLERELTTRQERRTRLSVHLRTSRHNKKQTFGL' A
#
# COMPACT_ATOMS: atom_id res chain seq x y z
N MET A 1 6.45 26.00 -0.56
CA MET A 1 5.33 25.24 0.03
C MET A 1 5.25 23.93 -0.74
N ASP A 2 5.70 22.85 -0.13
CA ASP A 2 5.82 21.54 -0.76
C ASP A 2 4.42 21.02 -1.18
N LYS A 3 4.26 20.68 -2.45
CA LYS A 3 2.96 20.28 -3.02
C LYS A 3 2.64 18.86 -2.54
N GLY A 4 2.05 18.74 -1.36
CA GLY A 4 1.31 17.56 -0.89
C GLY A 4 1.93 16.24 -1.36
N GLN A 5 3.19 16.01 -0.99
CA GLN A 5 3.90 14.80 -1.38
C GLN A 5 3.04 13.59 -0.95
N ARG A 6 2.65 12.77 -1.93
CA ARG A 6 1.83 11.59 -1.68
C ARG A 6 2.62 10.67 -0.77
N VAL A 7 2.15 10.51 0.47
CA VAL A 7 2.69 9.52 1.42
C VAL A 7 2.83 8.19 0.70
N THR A 8 4.02 7.62 0.73
CA THR A 8 4.36 6.35 0.09
C THR A 8 3.96 5.16 0.97
N GLU A 9 3.90 3.95 0.40
CA GLU A 9 3.66 2.73 1.18
C GLU A 9 4.78 2.51 2.21
N GLN A 10 6.03 2.81 1.84
CA GLN A 10 7.20 2.69 2.72
C GLN A 10 7.14 3.64 3.92
N GLU A 11 6.63 4.86 3.73
CA GLU A 11 6.42 5.80 4.84
C GLU A 11 5.33 5.31 5.80
N ILE A 12 4.29 4.64 5.28
CA ILE A 12 3.25 4.02 6.11
C ILE A 12 3.83 2.86 6.92
N GLU A 13 4.61 1.96 6.29
CA GLU A 13 5.29 0.84 6.97
C GLU A 13 6.26 1.34 8.07
N THR A 14 7.01 2.40 7.78
CA THR A 14 7.89 3.05 8.75
C THR A 14 7.09 3.60 9.94
N SER A 15 5.96 4.25 9.65
CA SER A 15 5.08 4.82 10.68
C SER A 15 4.43 3.73 11.55
N LEU A 16 4.02 2.60 10.96
CA LEU A 16 3.52 1.44 11.69
C LEU A 16 4.58 0.89 12.66
N SER A 17 5.84 0.81 12.23
CA SER A 17 6.95 0.37 13.08
C SER A 17 7.18 1.30 14.28
N ILE A 18 7.01 2.61 14.08
CA ILE A 18 7.10 3.61 15.15
C ILE A 18 5.91 3.45 16.13
N LEU A 19 4.69 3.34 15.61
CA LEU A 19 3.49 3.18 16.42
C LEU A 19 3.52 1.88 17.24
N ALA A 20 4.03 0.78 16.69
CA ALA A 20 4.21 -0.45 17.44
C ALA A 20 5.08 -0.25 18.69
N ARG A 21 6.20 0.51 18.57
CA ARG A 21 7.06 0.86 19.72
C ARG A 21 6.37 1.78 20.72
N LEU A 22 5.50 2.67 20.24
CA LEU A 22 4.72 3.54 21.12
C LEU A 22 3.66 2.76 21.89
N ILE A 23 2.97 1.82 21.24
CA ILE A 23 1.99 0.94 21.87
C ILE A 23 2.67 0.05 22.91
N ASP A 24 3.80 -0.57 22.55
CA ASP A 24 4.59 -1.39 23.47
C ASP A 24 5.02 -0.62 24.73
N ARG A 25 5.37 0.66 24.58
CA ARG A 25 5.85 1.50 25.69
C ARG A 25 4.75 2.19 26.49
N TYR A 26 3.68 2.63 25.85
CA TYR A 26 2.68 3.55 26.43
C TYR A 26 1.26 2.97 26.43
N GLY A 27 1.07 1.75 25.95
CA GLY A 27 -0.21 1.08 25.86
C GLY A 27 -1.08 1.55 24.69
N ASP A 28 -2.35 1.17 24.74
CA ASP A 28 -3.23 1.12 23.57
C ASP A 28 -3.77 2.47 23.09
N ALA A 29 -3.33 3.58 23.69
CA ALA A 29 -3.77 4.92 23.28
C ALA A 29 -3.48 5.24 21.80
N TYR A 30 -2.44 4.61 21.24
CA TYR A 30 -2.03 4.77 19.83
C TYR A 30 -2.65 3.72 18.89
N TRP A 31 -3.37 2.74 19.44
CA TRP A 31 -3.98 1.65 18.69
C TRP A 31 -4.90 2.12 17.55
N PRO A 32 -5.77 3.13 17.73
CA PRO A 32 -6.67 3.58 16.65
C PRO A 32 -5.92 4.12 15.42
N ILE A 33 -4.74 4.70 15.63
CA ILE A 33 -3.91 5.23 14.53
C ILE A 33 -3.20 4.08 13.82
N PHE A 34 -2.69 3.11 14.59
CA PHE A 34 -2.04 1.91 14.06
C PHE A 34 -2.98 1.15 13.12
N GLU A 35 -4.20 0.84 13.57
CA GLU A 35 -5.20 0.13 12.76
C GLU A 35 -5.56 0.88 11.47
N ARG A 36 -5.64 2.22 11.54
CA ARG A 36 -5.94 3.03 10.36
C ARG A 36 -4.83 2.94 9.31
N LEU A 37 -3.57 2.98 9.73
CA LEU A 37 -2.44 2.85 8.81
C LEU A 37 -2.33 1.44 8.22
N GLU A 38 -2.60 0.42 9.02
CA GLU A 38 -2.62 -0.97 8.56
C GLU A 38 -3.68 -1.20 7.48
N ARG A 39 -4.89 -0.66 7.68
CA ARG A 39 -5.98 -0.72 6.69
C ARG A 39 -5.62 0.03 5.40
N GLU A 40 -5.02 1.22 5.52
CA GLU A 40 -4.62 2.00 4.35
C GLU A 40 -3.53 1.29 3.54
N LEU A 41 -2.52 0.73 4.20
CA LEU A 41 -1.46 -0.05 3.56
C LEU A 41 -2.04 -1.26 2.82
N THR A 42 -2.91 -2.02 3.49
CA THR A 42 -3.60 -3.18 2.91
C THR A 42 -4.40 -2.78 1.66
N THR A 43 -5.19 -1.71 1.75
CA THR A 43 -6.00 -1.20 0.62
C THR A 43 -5.14 -0.77 -0.57
N ARG A 44 -3.96 -0.19 -0.32
CA ARG A 44 -3.01 0.16 -1.39
C ARG A 44 -2.39 -1.08 -2.04
N GLN A 45 -1.98 -2.03 -1.23
CA GLN A 45 -1.40 -3.28 -1.69
C GLN A 45 -2.38 -4.10 -2.54
N GLU A 46 -3.65 -4.15 -2.13
CA GLU A 46 -4.72 -4.80 -2.89
C GLU A 46 -4.96 -4.10 -4.23
N ARG A 47 -5.05 -2.76 -4.24
CA ARG A 47 -5.17 -1.99 -5.48
C ARG A 47 -4.00 -2.27 -6.42
N ARG A 48 -2.77 -2.26 -5.91
CA ARG A 48 -1.56 -2.56 -6.68
C ARG A 48 -1.59 -3.97 -7.26
N THR A 49 -1.97 -4.97 -6.46
CA THR A 49 -2.09 -6.36 -6.88
C THR A 49 -3.17 -6.52 -7.96
N ARG A 50 -4.34 -5.91 -7.78
CA ARG A 50 -5.42 -5.95 -8.78
C ARG A 50 -4.97 -5.33 -10.10
N LEU A 51 -4.32 -4.17 -10.06
CA LEU A 51 -3.80 -3.51 -11.25
C LEU A 51 -2.71 -4.34 -11.93
N SER A 52 -1.79 -4.92 -11.16
CA SER A 52 -0.68 -5.71 -11.73
C SER A 52 -1.18 -6.96 -12.44
N VAL A 53 -2.18 -7.65 -11.88
CA VAL A 53 -2.83 -8.81 -12.52
C VAL A 53 -3.45 -8.41 -13.87
N HIS A 54 -4.25 -7.34 -13.92
CA HIS A 54 -4.93 -6.93 -15.14
C HIS A 54 -3.97 -6.39 -16.22
N LEU A 55 -2.90 -5.69 -15.81
CA LEU A 55 -1.87 -5.21 -16.73
C LEU A 55 -0.97 -6.35 -17.26
N ARG A 56 -0.72 -7.41 -16.46
CA ARG A 56 -0.03 -8.63 -16.94
C ARG A 56 -0.85 -9.37 -17.99
N THR A 57 -2.15 -9.49 -17.77
CA THR A 57 -3.08 -10.13 -18.71
C THR A 57 -3.20 -9.34 -20.02
N SER A 58 -3.28 -8.01 -19.95
CA SER A 58 -3.34 -7.15 -21.14
C SER A 58 -2.06 -7.23 -22.01
N ARG A 59 -0.89 -7.43 -21.39
CA ARG A 59 0.39 -7.62 -22.11
C ARG A 59 0.50 -8.96 -22.84
N HIS A 60 -0.19 -10.01 -22.38
CA HIS A 60 -0.22 -11.31 -23.06
C HIS A 60 -1.18 -11.33 -24.26
N ASN A 61 -2.25 -10.53 -24.24
CA ASN A 61 -3.26 -10.53 -25.30
C ASN A 61 -2.82 -9.83 -26.60
N LYS A 62 -1.67 -9.11 -26.60
CA LYS A 62 -1.12 -8.47 -27.81
C LYS A 62 -0.22 -9.36 -28.66
N LYS A 63 0.09 -10.59 -28.22
CA LYS A 63 0.99 -11.52 -28.96
C LYS A 63 0.25 -12.58 -29.79
N GLN A 64 -1.08 -12.63 -29.76
CA GLN A 64 -1.88 -13.64 -30.49
C GLN A 64 -2.72 -13.08 -31.65
N THR A 65 -2.59 -11.78 -31.98
CA THR A 65 -3.40 -11.14 -33.05
C THR A 65 -2.59 -10.63 -34.25
N PHE A 66 -1.30 -10.95 -34.35
CA PHE A 66 -0.51 -10.73 -35.58
C PHE A 66 0.13 -12.04 -36.02
N GLY A 67 -0.65 -12.82 -36.76
CA GLY A 67 -0.26 -14.09 -37.36
C GLY A 67 -1.35 -14.58 -38.29
N LEU A 68 -1.64 -13.79 -39.32
CA LEU A 68 -2.29 -14.23 -40.56
C LEU A 68 -1.23 -14.18 -41.66
#